data_AF-A0A8T7C1G1-F1
#
_entry.id   AF-A0A8T7C1G1-F1
#
_cell.length_a   1.000
_cell.length_b   1.000
_cell.length_c   1.000
_cell.angle_alpha   90.00
_cell.angle_beta   90.00
_cell.angle_gamma   90.00
#
_symmetry.space_group_name_H-M   'P 1'
#
loop_
_entity.id
_entity.type
_entity.pdbx_description
1 polymer ?
#
loop_
_entity_poly.entity_id
_entity_poly.type
_entity_poly.pdbx_seq_one_letter_code
_entity_poly.pdbx_strand_id
1 'polypeptide(L)' 'MSQHTITAFLGVFEQKLERHRAKLKAELKKPKEERRKKVLKESIAEAKKLRDMVREMRSEEAELVQCPNCQHEFKP' A
#
# COMPACT_ATOMS: atom_id res chain seq x y z
N MET A 1 17.25 14.28 -9.13
CA MET A 1 15.92 14.88 -9.01
C MET A 1 15.17 14.10 -7.93
N SER A 2 15.08 14.63 -6.71
CA SER A 2 14.26 14.03 -5.66
C SER A 2 12.79 14.22 -6.07
N GLN A 3 12.15 13.16 -6.52
CA GLN A 3 10.71 13.16 -6.78
C GLN A 3 10.02 13.13 -5.42
N HIS A 4 9.46 14.25 -4.97
CA HIS A 4 8.59 14.25 -3.80
C HIS A 4 7.28 13.55 -4.18
N THR A 5 6.99 12.39 -3.58
CA THR A 5 5.69 11.74 -3.81
C THR A 5 4.58 12.53 -3.11
N ILE A 6 3.45 12.70 -3.79
CA ILE A 6 2.28 13.36 -3.22
C ILE A 6 1.64 12.40 -2.21
N THR A 7 1.97 12.57 -0.93
CA THR A 7 1.47 11.72 0.18
C THR A 7 0.02 12.01 0.55
N ALA A 8 -0.57 13.12 0.08
CA ALA A 8 -1.95 13.53 0.37
C ALA A 8 -3.01 12.47 0.02
N PHE A 9 -2.71 11.56 -0.90
CA PHE A 9 -3.63 10.49 -1.32
C PHE A 9 -3.33 9.13 -0.68
N LEU A 10 -2.42 9.05 0.31
CA LEU A 10 -2.03 7.81 0.96
C LEU A 10 -3.25 7.02 1.46
N GLY A 11 -4.19 7.69 2.14
CA GLY A 11 -5.41 7.06 2.64
C GLY A 11 -6.28 6.41 1.55
N VAL A 12 -6.28 6.96 0.32
CA VAL A 12 -7.00 6.37 -0.82
C VAL A 12 -6.33 5.07 -1.26
N PHE A 13 -5.00 5.06 -1.31
CA PHE A 13 -4.24 3.86 -1.68
C PHE A 13 -4.35 2.77 -0.62
N GLU A 14 -4.38 3.13 0.67
CA GLU A 14 -4.63 2.20 1.77
C GLU A 14 -6.00 1.57 1.69
N GLN A 15 -7.05 2.38 1.49
CA GLN A 15 -8.40 1.88 1.33
C GLN A 15 -8.50 0.94 0.11
N LYS A 16 -7.85 1.28 -1.00
CA LYS A 16 -7.78 0.41 -2.18
C LYS A 16 -7.09 -0.93 -1.84
N LEU A 17 -6.00 -0.90 -1.10
CA LEU A 17 -5.25 -2.08 -0.68
C LEU A 17 -6.07 -3.00 0.23
N GLU A 18 -6.82 -2.44 1.18
CA GLU A 18 -7.75 -3.20 2.01
C GLU A 18 -8.83 -3.89 1.18
N ARG A 19 -9.40 -3.19 0.19
CA ARG A 19 -10.38 -3.79 -0.73
C ARG A 19 -9.78 -4.95 -1.53
N HIS A 20 -8.53 -4.84 -2.01
CA HIS A 20 -7.85 -5.95 -2.68
C HIS A 20 -7.63 -7.14 -1.75
N ARG A 21 -7.19 -6.90 -0.50
CA ARG A 21 -7.05 -7.96 0.50
C ARG A 21 -8.38 -8.65 0.80
N ALA A 22 -9.47 -7.89 0.91
CA ALA A 22 -10.80 -8.45 1.14
C ALA A 22 -11.26 -9.36 -0.02
N LYS A 23 -11.07 -8.92 -1.27
CA LYS A 23 -11.37 -9.73 -2.46
C LYS A 23 -10.55 -11.01 -2.52
N LEU A 24 -9.25 -10.92 -2.23
CA LEU A 24 -8.36 -12.10 -2.18
C LEU A 24 -8.81 -13.10 -1.11
N LYS A 25 -9.16 -12.62 0.10
CA LYS A 25 -9.70 -13.47 1.17
C LYS A 25 -11.01 -14.15 0.74
N ALA A 26 -11.91 -13.42 0.08
CA ALA A 26 -13.16 -13.98 -0.41
C ALA A 26 -12.94 -15.07 -1.46
N GLU A 27 -12.00 -14.87 -2.39
CA GLU A 27 -11.68 -15.87 -3.40
C GLU A 27 -10.99 -17.11 -2.79
N LEU A 28 -10.12 -16.93 -1.80
CA LEU A 28 -9.46 -18.05 -1.11
C LEU A 28 -10.42 -18.89 -0.26
N LYS A 29 -11.52 -18.31 0.22
CA LYS A 29 -12.59 -19.03 0.93
C LYS A 29 -13.35 -19.98 0.01
N LYS A 30 -13.32 -19.79 -1.32
CA LYS A 30 -14.00 -20.68 -2.25
C LYS A 30 -13.30 -22.04 -2.34
N PRO A 31 -14.04 -23.11 -2.68
CA PRO A 31 -13.46 -24.41 -3.03
C PRO A 31 -12.39 -24.26 -4.12
N LYS A 32 -11.32 -25.05 -4.05
CA LYS A 32 -10.14 -24.93 -4.94
C LYS A 32 -10.50 -25.02 -6.43
N GLU A 33 -11.54 -25.77 -6.75
CA GLU A 33 -12.05 -26.00 -8.11
C GLU A 33 -12.77 -24.76 -8.67
N GLU A 34 -13.42 -23.97 -7.81
CA GLU A 34 -14.14 -22.76 -8.19
C GLU A 34 -13.24 -21.50 -8.18
N ARG A 35 -12.01 -21.61 -7.65
CA ARG A 35 -11.08 -20.48 -7.60
C ARG A 35 -10.59 -20.09 -8.98
N ARG A 36 -10.73 -18.82 -9.30
CA ARG A 36 -10.15 -18.22 -10.51
C ARG A 36 -8.66 -17.98 -10.32
N LYS A 37 -7.85 -19.03 -10.52
CA LYS A 37 -6.38 -19.00 -10.31
C LYS A 37 -5.68 -17.84 -11.03
N LYS A 38 -6.11 -17.52 -12.25
CA LYS A 38 -5.55 -16.40 -13.05
C LYS A 38 -5.80 -15.05 -12.36
N VAL A 39 -7.07 -14.76 -12.06
CA VAL A 39 -7.50 -13.54 -11.35
C VAL A 39 -6.83 -13.43 -9.98
N LEU A 40 -6.66 -14.54 -9.27
CA LEU A 40 -5.99 -14.57 -7.98
C LEU A 40 -4.52 -14.14 -8.09
N LYS A 41 -3.77 -14.69 -9.07
CA LYS A 41 -2.37 -14.32 -9.31
C LYS A 41 -2.22 -12.84 -9.67
N GLU A 42 -3.05 -12.35 -10.57
CA GLU A 42 -3.06 -10.94 -11.00
C GLU A 42 -3.39 -10.02 -9.81
N SER A 43 -4.42 -10.37 -9.04
CA SER A 43 -4.82 -9.61 -7.85
C SER A 43 -3.75 -9.60 -6.74
N ILE A 44 -3.02 -10.71 -6.56
CA ILE A 44 -1.88 -10.77 -5.62
C ILE A 44 -0.74 -9.87 -6.10
N ALA A 45 -0.41 -9.90 -7.38
CA ALA A 45 0.65 -9.07 -7.94
C ALA A 45 0.33 -7.57 -7.80
N GLU A 46 -0.90 -7.17 -8.10
CA GLU A 46 -1.35 -5.79 -7.91
C GLU A 46 -1.33 -5.38 -6.43
N ALA A 47 -1.85 -6.23 -5.54
CA ALA A 47 -1.85 -5.95 -4.10
C ALA A 47 -0.43 -5.81 -3.52
N LYS A 48 0.55 -6.57 -4.03
CA LYS A 48 1.97 -6.44 -3.64
C LYS A 48 2.55 -5.09 -4.09
N LYS A 49 2.37 -4.73 -5.37
CA LYS A 49 2.82 -3.44 -5.89
C LYS A 49 2.24 -2.27 -5.10
N LEU A 50 0.94 -2.32 -4.83
CA LEU A 50 0.24 -1.30 -4.05
C LEU A 50 0.73 -1.24 -2.60
N ARG A 51 1.04 -2.38 -1.98
CA ARG A 51 1.63 -2.43 -0.63
C ARG A 51 2.99 -1.77 -0.59
N ASP A 52 3.84 -2.09 -1.56
CA ASP A 52 5.21 -1.61 -1.60
C ASP A 52 5.21 -0.09 -1.83
N MET A 53 4.35 0.42 -2.73
CA MET A 53 4.12 1.86 -2.92
C MET A 53 3.62 2.57 -1.66
N VAL A 54 2.61 2.01 -0.96
CA VAL A 54 2.11 2.58 0.31
C VAL A 54 3.22 2.62 1.36
N ARG A 55 4.11 1.62 1.38
CA ARG A 55 5.25 1.59 2.30
C ARG A 55 6.28 2.67 1.98
N GLU A 56 6.61 2.87 0.71
CA GLU A 56 7.51 3.93 0.26
C GLU A 56 6.94 5.31 0.62
N MET A 57 5.68 5.56 0.29
CA MET A 57 5.00 6.82 0.62
C MET A 57 4.93 7.08 2.14
N ARG A 58 4.74 6.05 2.96
CA ARG A 58 4.80 6.17 4.43
C ARG A 58 6.20 6.50 4.94
N SER A 59 7.24 5.94 4.35
CA SER A 59 8.62 6.25 4.70
C SER A 59 8.96 7.70 4.34
N GLU A 60 8.55 8.16 3.17
CA GLU A 60 8.74 9.56 2.72
C GLU A 60 7.92 10.54 3.58
N GLU A 61 6.69 10.18 3.96
CA GLU A 61 5.88 10.97 4.90
C GLU A 61 6.55 11.09 6.27
N ALA A 62 7.21 10.03 6.75
CA ALA A 62 7.95 10.04 8.00
C ALA A 62 9.25 10.87 7.92
N GLU A 63 9.94 10.87 6.78
CA GLU A 63 11.13 11.71 6.55
C GLU A 63 10.77 13.22 6.50
N LEU A 64 9.57 13.57 6.07
CA LEU A 64 9.10 14.96 5.97
C LEU A 64 8.90 15.68 7.32
N VAL A 65 9.10 14.99 8.46
CA VAL A 65 8.85 15.56 9.80
C VAL A 65 10.06 15.49 10.73
N GLN A 66 11.28 15.54 10.19
CA GLN A 66 12.50 15.63 11.01
C GLN A 66 13.26 16.94 10.75
N CYS A 67 13.56 17.68 11.83
CA CYS A 67 14.40 18.88 11.73
C CYS A 67 15.82 18.49 11.25
N PRO A 68 16.32 18.99 10.11
CA PRO A 68 17.64 18.61 9.59
C PRO A 68 18.80 19.10 10.47
N ASN A 69 18.55 19.99 11.42
CA ASN A 69 19.55 20.54 12.33
C ASN A 69 19.65 19.80 13.68
N CYS A 70 18.55 19.18 14.15
CA CYS A 70 18.51 18.54 15.47
C CYS A 70 17.80 17.18 15.51
N GLN A 71 17.39 16.64 14.35
CA GLN A 71 16.67 15.36 14.19
C GLN A 71 15.38 15.26 15.02
N HIS A 72 14.81 16.39 15.44
CA HIS A 72 13.60 16.38 16.23
C HIS A 72 12.39 16.02 15.35
N GLU A 73 11.64 15.00 15.78
CA GLU A 73 10.42 14.55 15.13
C GLU A 73 9.26 15.49 15.48
N PHE A 74 8.72 16.18 14.48
CA PHE A 74 7.45 16.89 14.65
C PHE A 74 6.31 15.94 14.31
N LYS A 75 5.24 15.98 15.09
CA LYS A 75 3.99 15.26 14.79
C LYS A 75 2.96 16.30 14.36
N PRO A 76 2.18 16.09 13.29
CA PRO A 76 1.02 16.92 13.04
C PRO A 76 0.00 16.84 14.19
#